data_AF-W8Q5X2-F1
#
_entry.id   AF-W8Q5X2-F1
#
_cell.length_a   1.000
_cell.length_b   1.000
_cell.length_c   1.000
_cell.angle_alpha   90.00
_cell.angle_beta   90.00
_cell.angle_gamma   90.00
#
_symmetry.space_group_name_H-M   'P 1'
#
loop_
_entity.id
_entity.type
_entity.pdbx_description
1 polymer ?
#
loop_
_entity_poly.entity_id
_entity_poly.type
_entity_poly.pdbx_seq_one_letter_code
_entity_poly.pdbx_strand_id
1 'polypeptide(L)'
;PLNVFELTKKFIKAGAAGVHFKDQLASEKKCGHMGGKVLVPTGTMIKNLKAARLAADIAEVPLIILARTDANAAKLITNDFDENDKPFLTGERSPEGFYYVKQGIEQAIS
;
A
#
# COMPACT_ATOMS: atom_id res chain seq x y z
N PRO A 1 -0.28 8.69 5.97
CA PRO A 1 1.14 8.98 6.26
C PRO A 1 1.51 9.07 7.76
N LEU A 2 0.85 9.88 8.59
CA LEU A 2 1.23 10.05 10.01
C LEU A 2 1.19 8.73 10.82
N ASN A 3 0.15 7.92 10.63
CA ASN A 3 0.07 6.60 11.29
C ASN A 3 1.23 5.68 10.92
N VAL A 4 1.71 5.73 9.67
CA VAL A 4 2.86 4.94 9.20
C VAL A 4 4.16 5.43 9.82
N PHE A 5 4.34 6.75 9.92
CA PHE A 5 5.48 7.36 10.59
C PHE A 5 5.57 6.93 12.07
N GLU A 6 4.49 7.11 12.83
CA GLU A 6 4.46 6.76 14.25
C GLU A 6 4.56 5.25 14.50
N LEU A 7 3.98 4.42 13.63
CA LEU A 7 4.14 2.97 13.71
C LEU A 7 5.58 2.54 13.44
N THR A 8 6.25 3.16 12.46
CA THR A 8 7.66 2.89 12.15
C THR A 8 8.56 3.25 13.33
N LYS A 9 8.35 4.42 13.96
CA LYS A 9 9.06 4.79 15.20
C LYS A 9 8.88 3.76 16.31
N LYS A 10 7.66 3.23 16.49
CA LYS A 10 7.38 2.19 17.48
C LYS A 10 8.12 0.89 17.17
N PHE A 11 8.19 0.47 15.90
CA PHE A 11 8.97 -0.69 15.49
C PHE A 11 10.47 -0.51 15.74
N ILE A 12 11.02 0.65 15.39
CA ILE A 12 12.44 0.97 15.65
C ILE A 12 12.72 0.92 17.16
N LYS A 13 11.87 1.56 17.98
CA LYS A 13 12.00 1.54 19.44
C LYS A 13 11.94 0.12 20.02
N ALA A 14 11.20 -0.78 19.38
CA ALA A 14 11.11 -2.18 19.77
C ALA A 14 12.30 -3.03 19.28
N GLY A 15 13.26 -2.45 18.54
CA GLY A 15 14.45 -3.15 18.05
C GLY A 15 14.24 -3.90 16.73
N ALA A 16 13.21 -3.56 15.94
CA ALA A 16 13.01 -4.19 14.64
C ALA A 16 14.13 -3.84 13.66
N ALA A 17 14.72 -4.85 13.01
CA ALA A 17 15.72 -4.65 11.95
C ALA A 17 15.10 -4.27 10.59
N GLY A 18 13.81 -4.57 10.40
CA GLY A 18 13.08 -4.22 9.20
C GLY A 18 11.58 -4.24 9.39
N VAL A 19 10.88 -3.56 8.48
CA VAL A 19 9.42 -3.45 8.44
C VAL A 19 8.94 -3.64 7.01
N HIS A 20 7.72 -4.17 6.86
CA HIS A 20 7.06 -4.20 5.55
C HIS A 20 5.76 -3.42 5.60
N PHE A 21 5.49 -2.65 4.55
CA PHE A 21 4.23 -1.95 4.34
C PHE A 21 3.58 -2.47 3.07
N LYS A 22 2.25 -2.43 3.02
CA LYS A 22 1.49 -2.88 1.86
C LYS A 22 0.48 -1.86 1.39
N ASP A 23 0.18 -1.91 0.10
CA ASP A 23 -0.69 -0.99 -0.65
C ASP A 23 -2.20 -1.27 -0.50
N GLN A 24 -2.63 -2.01 0.52
CA GLN A 24 -4.05 -2.15 0.82
C GLN A 24 -4.58 -0.99 1.66
N LEU A 25 -5.84 -0.62 1.45
CA LEU A 25 -6.59 0.26 2.33
C LEU A 25 -6.61 -0.31 3.75
N ALA A 26 -6.19 0.50 4.73
CA ALA A 26 -5.99 0.03 6.10
C ALA A 26 -7.28 -0.47 6.77
N SER A 27 -8.42 0.20 6.55
CA SER A 27 -9.72 -0.18 7.11
C SER A 27 -10.27 -1.48 6.51
N GLU A 28 -9.88 -1.80 5.28
CA GLU A 28 -10.30 -3.01 4.56
C GLU A 28 -9.14 -3.98 4.34
N LYS A 29 -8.15 -3.96 5.24
CA LYS A 29 -6.98 -4.83 5.12
C LYS A 29 -7.40 -6.28 5.27
N LYS A 30 -7.05 -7.11 4.28
CA LYS A 30 -7.22 -8.58 4.31
C LYS A 30 -5.88 -9.31 4.24
N CYS A 31 -5.88 -10.61 4.53
CA CYS A 31 -4.72 -11.48 4.28
C CYS A 31 -4.55 -11.65 2.75
N GLY A 32 -3.32 -11.90 2.28
CA GLY A 32 -3.01 -11.90 0.85
C GLY A 32 -3.80 -12.92 0.02
N HIS A 33 -4.18 -14.05 0.62
CA HIS A 33 -4.97 -15.11 0.00
C HIS A 33 -6.49 -14.91 0.11
N MET A 34 -6.95 -13.87 0.79
CA MET A 34 -8.38 -13.61 0.97
C MET A 34 -8.90 -12.65 -0.10
N GLY A 35 -10.18 -12.82 -0.48
CA GLY A 35 -10.90 -11.88 -1.34
C GLY A 35 -11.20 -10.54 -0.65
N GLY A 36 -11.73 -9.58 -1.41
CA GLY A 36 -12.14 -8.27 -0.89
C GLY A 36 -10.98 -7.32 -0.57
N LYS A 37 -9.78 -7.54 -1.14
CA LYS A 37 -8.65 -6.61 -1.00
C LYS A 37 -8.91 -5.35 -1.83
N VAL A 38 -8.72 -4.20 -1.20
CA VAL A 38 -8.85 -2.88 -1.82
C VAL A 38 -7.48 -2.21 -1.81
N LEU A 39 -6.95 -1.87 -2.97
CA LEU A 39 -5.70 -1.12 -3.14
C LEU A 39 -5.91 0.36 -2.85
N VAL A 40 -4.88 1.03 -2.35
CA VAL A 40 -4.75 2.49 -2.43
C VAL A 40 -3.98 2.87 -3.69
N PRO A 41 -4.14 4.11 -4.21
CA PRO A 41 -3.37 4.56 -5.37
C PRO A 41 -1.86 4.50 -5.15
N THR A 42 -1.12 4.28 -6.23
CA THR A 42 0.35 4.13 -6.23
C THR A 42 1.03 5.25 -5.44
N GLY A 43 0.70 6.51 -5.71
CA GLY A 43 1.22 7.68 -5.01
C GLY A 43 0.90 7.70 -3.51
N THR A 44 -0.19 7.06 -3.08
CA THR A 44 -0.52 6.90 -1.65
C THR A 44 0.40 5.90 -0.97
N MET A 45 0.67 4.76 -1.61
CA MET A 45 1.65 3.78 -1.10
C MET A 45 3.06 4.39 -1.04
N ILE A 46 3.48 5.11 -2.08
CA ILE A 46 4.76 5.83 -2.11
C ILE A 46 4.85 6.85 -0.95
N LYS A 47 3.79 7.62 -0.68
CA LYS A 47 3.74 8.56 0.47
C LYS A 47 3.91 7.83 1.81
N ASN A 48 3.34 6.64 1.96
CA ASN A 48 3.51 5.83 3.16
C ASN A 48 4.95 5.29 3.29
N LEU A 49 5.55 4.78 2.21
CA LEU A 49 6.95 4.35 2.23
C LEU A 49 7.91 5.50 2.56
N LYS A 50 7.68 6.69 1.99
CA LYS A 50 8.44 7.91 2.34
C LYS A 50 8.28 8.28 3.82
N ALA A 51 7.08 8.15 4.38
CA ALA A 51 6.86 8.38 5.81
C ALA A 51 7.59 7.36 6.70
N ALA A 52 7.65 6.10 6.30
CA ALA A 52 8.43 5.07 7.00
C ALA A 52 9.94 5.36 6.92
N ARG A 53 10.45 5.74 5.73
CA ARG A 53 11.86 6.13 5.56
C ARG A 53 12.21 7.36 6.40
N LEU A 54 11.38 8.39 6.38
CA LEU A 54 11.57 9.58 7.21
C LEU A 54 11.64 9.25 8.71
N ALA A 55 10.81 8.33 9.20
CA ALA A 55 10.86 7.88 10.60
C ALA A 55 12.17 7.17 10.94
N ALA A 56 12.71 6.36 10.02
CA ALA A 56 13.99 5.69 10.17
C ALA A 56 15.17 6.68 10.13
N ASP A 57 15.12 7.65 9.21
CA ASP A 57 16.16 8.66 9.04
C ASP A 57 16.26 9.57 10.27
N ILE A 58 15.11 10.02 10.82
CA ILE A 58 15.06 10.80 12.07
C ILE A 58 15.57 10.00 13.27
N ALA A 59 15.38 8.68 13.27
CA ALA A 59 15.88 7.81 14.34
C ALA A 59 17.34 7.39 14.14
N GLU A 60 17.98 7.79 13.03
CA GLU A 60 19.34 7.41 12.64
C GLU A 60 19.56 5.88 12.60
N VAL A 61 18.52 5.13 12.21
CA VAL A 61 18.58 3.67 12.07
C VAL A 61 18.48 3.28 10.60
N PRO A 62 19.41 2.46 10.07
CA PRO A 62 19.37 1.98 8.69
C PRO A 62 18.31 0.86 8.52
N LEU A 63 17.05 1.17 8.83
CA LEU A 63 15.94 0.22 8.82
C LEU A 63 15.69 -0.31 7.40
N ILE A 64 15.58 -1.64 7.28
CA ILE A 64 15.15 -2.29 6.03
C ILE A 64 13.65 -2.05 5.84
N ILE A 65 13.26 -1.47 4.71
CA ILE A 65 11.86 -1.22 4.36
C ILE A 65 11.50 -2.05 3.14
N LEU A 66 10.54 -2.96 3.32
CA LEU A 66 10.01 -3.81 2.26
C LEU A 66 8.66 -3.27 1.77
N ALA A 67 8.59 -2.93 0.49
CA ALA A 67 7.34 -2.58 -0.19
C ALA A 67 6.67 -3.87 -0.68
N ARG A 68 5.48 -4.15 -0.17
CA ARG A 68 4.65 -5.27 -0.62
C ARG A 68 3.49 -4.72 -1.44
N THR A 69 3.26 -5.31 -2.62
CA THR A 69 2.01 -5.10 -3.37
C THR A 69 1.08 -6.30 -3.21
N ASP A 70 -0.22 -6.04 -3.16
CA ASP A 70 -1.27 -7.07 -3.22
C ASP A 70 -2.04 -7.07 -4.57
N ALA A 71 -1.57 -6.29 -5.55
CA ALA A 71 -2.20 -6.10 -6.87
C ALA A 71 -2.38 -7.37 -7.70
N ASN A 72 -1.58 -8.41 -7.45
CA ASN A 72 -1.71 -9.69 -8.15
C ASN A 72 -3.10 -10.34 -7.99
N ALA A 73 -3.83 -10.03 -6.91
CA ALA A 73 -5.17 -10.58 -6.69
C ALA A 73 -6.18 -9.58 -6.07
N ALA A 74 -5.82 -8.31 -5.91
CA ALA A 74 -6.76 -7.30 -5.44
C ALA A 74 -7.58 -6.76 -6.61
N LYS A 75 -8.91 -6.87 -6.54
CA LYS A 75 -9.82 -6.50 -7.64
C LYS A 75 -10.34 -5.07 -7.55
N LEU A 76 -10.01 -4.35 -6.48
CA LEU A 76 -10.55 -3.04 -6.16
C LEU A 76 -9.43 -2.06 -5.86
N ILE A 77 -9.63 -0.79 -6.22
CA ILE A 77 -8.79 0.36 -5.84
C ILE A 77 -9.67 1.51 -5.34
N THR A 78 -9.18 2.30 -4.37
CA THR A 78 -10.02 3.34 -3.75
C THR A 78 -10.31 4.54 -4.63
N ASN A 79 -9.41 4.89 -5.58
CA ASN A 79 -9.50 6.11 -6.37
C ASN A 79 -8.74 5.95 -7.71
N ASP A 80 -9.04 6.79 -8.70
CA ASP A 80 -8.50 6.79 -10.07
C ASP A 80 -7.58 7.98 -10.39
N PHE A 81 -7.21 8.80 -9.39
CA PHE A 81 -6.43 10.02 -9.63
C PHE A 81 -5.00 9.77 -10.15
N ASP A 82 -4.44 8.59 -9.92
CA ASP A 82 -3.03 8.29 -10.23
C ASP A 82 -2.90 7.70 -11.63
N GLU A 83 -2.10 8.35 -12.50
CA GLU A 83 -1.91 7.93 -13.89
C GLU A 83 -1.31 6.52 -14.00
N ASN A 84 -0.51 6.06 -13.02
CA ASN A 84 0.06 4.72 -13.02
C ASN A 84 -1.01 3.63 -12.91
N ASP A 85 -2.11 3.93 -12.21
CA ASP A 85 -3.16 2.97 -11.91
C ASP A 85 -4.23 2.92 -13.03
N LYS A 86 -4.33 3.98 -13.84
CA LYS A 86 -5.37 4.11 -14.89
C LYS A 86 -5.39 2.99 -15.92
N PRO A 87 -4.26 2.46 -16.44
CA PRO A 87 -4.26 1.36 -17.40
C PRO A 87 -4.99 0.10 -16.90
N PHE A 88 -5.11 -0.06 -15.57
CA PHE A 88 -5.72 -1.22 -14.94
C PHE A 88 -7.20 -1.03 -14.60
N LEU A 89 -7.73 0.19 -14.65
CA LEU A 89 -9.15 0.44 -14.37
C LEU A 89 -10.05 -0.25 -15.41
N THR A 90 -11.15 -0.85 -14.96
CA THR A 90 -12.16 -1.44 -15.85
C THR A 90 -13.24 -0.44 -16.28
N GLY A 91 -13.36 0.68 -15.55
CA GLY A 91 -14.44 1.66 -15.70
C GLY A 91 -15.67 1.37 -14.81
N GLU A 92 -15.71 0.22 -14.14
CA GLU A 92 -16.81 -0.16 -13.25
C GLU A 92 -16.56 0.25 -11.78
N ARG A 93 -17.64 0.41 -11.03
CA ARG A 93 -17.62 0.79 -9.61
C ARG A 93 -18.34 -0.23 -8.73
N SER A 94 -17.83 -0.45 -7.52
CA SER A 94 -18.53 -1.23 -6.49
C SER A 94 -19.62 -0.38 -5.80
N PRO A 95 -20.58 -1.01 -5.09
CA PRO A 95 -21.60 -0.27 -4.33
C PRO A 95 -21.03 0.69 -3.26
N GLU A 96 -19.88 0.35 -2.70
CA GLU A 96 -19.13 1.19 -1.74
C GLU A 96 -18.39 2.35 -2.42
N GLY A 97 -18.37 2.37 -3.75
CA GLY A 97 -17.72 3.41 -4.54
C GLY A 97 -16.25 3.14 -4.89
N PHE A 98 -15.73 1.93 -4.67
CA PHE A 98 -14.39 1.57 -5.16
C PHE A 98 -14.40 1.33 -6.67
N TYR A 99 -13.24 1.39 -7.31
CA TYR A 99 -13.06 1.10 -8.73
C TYR A 99 -12.61 -0.34 -8.92
N TYR A 100 -13.18 -1.04 -9.90
CA TYR A 100 -12.69 -2.35 -10.30
C TYR A 100 -11.42 -2.22 -11.14
N VAL A 101 -10.46 -3.13 -10.91
CA VAL A 101 -9.18 -3.18 -11.63
C VAL A 101 -8.94 -4.55 -12.26
N LYS A 102 -8.13 -4.58 -13.32
CA LYS A 102 -7.56 -5.77 -13.94
C LYS A 102 -6.41 -6.29 -13.09
N GLN A 103 -6.74 -7.05 -12.04
CA GLN A 103 -5.75 -7.66 -11.16
C GLN A 103 -4.87 -8.67 -11.91
N GLY A 104 -3.61 -8.81 -11.48
CA GLY A 104 -2.69 -9.80 -12.02
C GLY A 104 -1.25 -9.35 -11.95
N ILE A 105 -0.38 -10.12 -12.60
CA ILE A 105 1.07 -9.87 -12.55
C ILE A 105 1.46 -8.54 -13.18
N GLU A 106 0.77 -8.10 -14.24
CA GLU A 106 1.04 -6.82 -14.90
C GLU A 106 0.82 -5.64 -13.95
N GLN A 107 -0.27 -5.65 -13.18
CA GLN A 107 -0.54 -4.62 -12.17
C GLN A 107 0.41 -4.71 -10.98
N ALA A 108 0.95 -5.91 -10.70
CA ALA A 108 1.95 -6.06 -9.65
C ALA A 108 3.35 -5.59 -10.10
N ILE A 109 3.62 -5.55 -11.40
CA ILE A 109 4.89 -5.11 -12.00
C ILE A 109 4.93 -3.58 -12.16
N SER A 110 3.79 -2.94 -12.46
CA SER A 110 3.68 -1.48 -12.70
C SER A 110 4.04 -0.62 -11.50
#